data_AF-A0A7X9FFF6-F1
#
_entry.id   AF-A0A7X9FFF6-F1
#
_cell.length_a   1.000
_cell.length_b   1.000
_cell.length_c   1.000
_cell.angle_alpha   90.00
_cell.angle_beta   90.00
_cell.angle_gamma   90.00
#
_symmetry.space_group_name_H-M   'P 1'
#
loop_
_entity.id
_entity.type
_entity.pdbx_description
1 polymer ?
#
loop_
_entity_poly.entity_id
_entity_poly.type
_entity_poly.pdbx_seq_one_letter_code
_entity_poly.pdbx_strand_id
1 'polypeptide(L)'
;MRTVRTIALLVLIAAAVSQLRAGAFDADFERGNAAYSAGNYPQAISIYQGILGAGYHSAGLYYNLGNAYFRTGQLGRAILYYTRAKQLDPRDEDIQANLAFARHFAVDKIEVSEETILLDYVNRFFDSFSLNGITWLAALVYFLTAAAILAQAVYRWIHVPKPIIVLLVSLFVVTAILAGVKLDRDVLTRTGVVLDQQTDVKNGPGSDFTNQFTAHAGLMFTIEREESGYYLVDFENRLKGWIVKSAVAEI
;
A
#
# COMPACT_ATOMS: atom_id res chain seq x y z
N MET A 1 14.92 -36.57 18.78
CA MET A 1 13.66 -36.35 19.53
C MET A 1 13.67 -35.07 20.38
N ARG A 2 14.75 -34.73 21.11
CA ARG A 2 14.82 -33.48 21.91
C ARG A 2 14.69 -32.21 21.06
N THR A 3 15.42 -32.13 19.94
CA THR A 3 15.39 -30.98 19.00
C THR A 3 14.00 -30.72 18.40
N VAL A 4 13.29 -31.77 17.97
CA VAL A 4 11.92 -31.67 17.43
C VAL A 4 10.93 -31.17 18.48
N ARG A 5 11.06 -31.61 19.74
CA ARG A 5 10.23 -31.11 20.85
C ARG A 5 10.52 -29.65 21.18
N THR A 6 11.79 -29.22 21.14
CA THR A 6 12.15 -27.83 21.37
C THR A 6 11.61 -26.92 20.27
N ILE A 7 11.70 -27.33 18.99
CA ILE A 7 11.14 -26.57 17.87
C ILE A 7 9.62 -26.47 17.98
N ALA A 8 8.92 -27.59 18.27
CA ALA A 8 7.48 -27.58 18.45
C ALA A 8 7.04 -26.66 19.61
N LEU A 9 7.78 -26.66 20.72
CA LEU A 9 7.51 -25.77 21.85
C LEU A 9 7.72 -24.29 21.48
N LEU A 10 8.79 -23.96 20.74
CA LEU A 10 9.03 -22.59 20.26
C LEU A 10 7.96 -22.12 19.30
N VAL A 11 7.47 -23.00 18.40
CA VAL A 11 6.36 -22.69 17.49
C VAL A 11 5.06 -22.45 18.27
N LEU A 12 4.77 -23.25 19.30
CA LEU A 12 3.59 -23.07 20.14
C LEU A 12 3.65 -21.77 20.97
N ILE A 13 4.82 -21.43 21.52
CA ILE A 13 5.02 -20.17 22.24
C ILE A 13 4.88 -18.98 21.28
N ALA A 14 5.48 -19.06 20.08
CA ALA A 14 5.33 -18.02 19.07
C ALA A 14 3.85 -17.86 18.63
N ALA A 15 3.13 -18.97 18.45
CA ALA A 15 1.70 -18.94 18.13
C ALA A 15 0.87 -18.30 19.26
N ALA A 16 1.14 -18.65 20.52
CA ALA A 16 0.44 -18.09 21.68
C ALA A 16 0.70 -16.58 21.86
N VAL A 17 1.95 -16.13 21.69
CA VAL A 17 2.30 -14.71 21.76
C VAL A 17 1.64 -13.93 20.62
N SER A 18 1.59 -14.49 19.41
CA SER A 18 0.90 -13.88 18.27
C SER A 18 -0.61 -13.74 18.52
N GLN A 19 -1.25 -14.74 19.11
CA GLN A 19 -2.68 -14.68 19.45
C GLN A 19 -3.00 -13.64 20.52
N LEU A 20 -2.17 -13.53 21.57
CA LEU A 20 -2.35 -12.50 22.60
C LEU A 20 -2.21 -11.07 22.03
N ARG A 21 -1.26 -10.86 21.12
CA ARG A 21 -1.10 -9.57 20.44
C ARG A 21 -2.29 -9.25 19.53
N ALA A 22 -2.77 -10.24 18.77
CA ALA A 22 -3.97 -10.06 17.95
C ALA A 22 -5.18 -9.62 18.78
N GLY A 23 -5.44 -10.29 19.91
CA GLY A 23 -6.57 -9.94 20.79
C GLY A 23 -6.45 -8.54 21.43
N ALA A 24 -5.23 -8.09 21.74
CA ALA A 24 -5.01 -6.72 22.23
C ALA A 24 -5.31 -5.67 21.14
N PHE A 25 -4.93 -5.94 19.88
CA PHE A 25 -5.23 -5.05 18.76
C PHE A 25 -6.74 -4.98 18.49
N ASP A 26 -7.45 -6.10 18.55
CA ASP A 26 -8.91 -6.10 18.37
C ASP A 26 -9.61 -5.22 19.42
N ALA A 27 -9.21 -5.34 20.69
CA ALA A 27 -9.77 -4.52 21.76
C ALA A 27 -9.48 -3.02 21.59
N ASP A 28 -8.24 -2.65 21.25
CA ASP A 28 -7.89 -1.25 21.00
C ASP A 28 -8.53 -0.71 19.71
N PHE A 29 -8.72 -1.55 18.70
CA PHE A 29 -9.42 -1.20 17.47
C PHE A 29 -10.87 -0.84 17.76
N GLU A 30 -11.58 -1.67 18.53
CA GLU A 30 -12.95 -1.39 18.97
C GLU A 30 -13.04 -0.13 19.85
N ARG A 31 -12.05 0.13 20.70
CA ARG A 31 -11.96 1.38 21.47
C ARG A 31 -11.79 2.60 20.58
N GLY A 32 -10.96 2.49 19.54
CA GLY A 32 -10.79 3.52 18.52
C GLY A 32 -12.09 3.77 17.75
N ASN A 33 -12.79 2.71 17.34
CA ASN A 33 -14.08 2.77 16.67
C ASN A 33 -15.12 3.46 17.55
N ALA A 34 -15.21 3.08 18.82
CA ALA A 34 -16.12 3.71 19.78
C ALA A 34 -15.83 5.21 19.96
N ALA A 35 -14.56 5.60 20.07
CA ALA A 35 -14.18 7.01 20.14
C ALA A 35 -14.56 7.77 18.84
N TYR A 36 -14.36 7.14 17.67
CA TYR A 36 -14.76 7.70 16.39
C TYR A 36 -16.29 7.89 16.29
N SER A 37 -17.07 6.88 16.66
CA SER A 37 -18.54 6.91 16.66
C SER A 37 -19.08 7.94 17.65
N ALA A 38 -18.39 8.18 18.76
CA ALA A 38 -18.70 9.24 19.71
C ALA A 38 -18.30 10.66 19.21
N GLY A 39 -17.71 10.78 18.03
CA GLY A 39 -17.24 12.05 17.46
C GLY A 39 -15.92 12.55 18.02
N ASN A 40 -15.26 11.79 18.90
CA ASN A 40 -13.96 12.14 19.47
C ASN A 40 -12.82 11.69 18.54
N TYR A 41 -12.70 12.35 17.39
CA TYR A 41 -11.70 12.03 16.37
C TYR A 41 -10.25 12.13 16.86
N PRO A 42 -9.85 13.14 17.67
CA PRO A 42 -8.48 13.19 18.20
C PRO A 42 -8.13 11.98 19.07
N GLN A 43 -9.06 11.51 19.90
CA GLN A 43 -8.85 10.30 20.69
C GLN A 43 -8.77 9.05 19.81
N ALA A 44 -9.65 8.93 18.81
CA ALA A 44 -9.61 7.83 17.85
C ALA A 44 -8.27 7.78 17.12
N ILE A 45 -7.77 8.92 16.62
CA ILE A 45 -6.43 9.04 15.99
C ILE A 45 -5.35 8.54 16.94
N SER A 46 -5.34 9.01 18.20
CA SER A 46 -4.33 8.61 19.18
C SER A 46 -4.33 7.09 19.42
N ILE A 47 -5.51 6.48 19.55
CA ILE A 47 -5.65 5.04 19.75
C ILE A 47 -5.14 4.28 18.51
N TYR A 48 -5.65 4.64 17.33
CA TYR A 48 -5.23 3.99 16.08
C TYR A 48 -3.74 4.15 15.78
N GLN A 49 -3.15 5.30 16.10
CA GLN A 49 -1.70 5.49 16.00
C GLN A 49 -0.92 4.65 17.00
N GLY A 50 -1.48 4.38 18.19
CA GLY A 50 -0.92 3.42 19.14
C GLY A 50 -0.88 2.00 18.59
N ILE A 51 -1.97 1.56 17.96
CA ILE A 51 -2.06 0.26 17.27
C ILE A 51 -1.01 0.19 16.14
N LEU A 52 -0.92 1.25 15.33
CA LEU A 52 0.06 1.35 14.25
C LEU A 52 1.50 1.32 14.77
N GLY A 53 1.78 2.05 15.86
CA GLY A 53 3.09 2.09 16.51
C GLY A 53 3.52 0.76 17.13
N ALA A 54 2.57 -0.11 17.44
CA ALA A 54 2.83 -1.49 17.86
C ALA A 54 3.07 -2.46 16.69
N GLY A 55 3.09 -1.96 15.45
CA GLY A 55 3.42 -2.71 14.24
C GLY A 55 2.24 -3.47 13.63
N TYR A 56 1.01 -3.17 14.02
CA TYR A 56 -0.17 -3.73 13.37
C TYR A 56 -0.59 -2.84 12.19
N HIS A 57 -0.69 -3.46 11.01
CA HIS A 57 -1.04 -2.81 9.76
C HIS A 57 -2.19 -3.57 9.11
N SER A 58 -3.28 -2.88 8.79
CA SER A 58 -4.41 -3.44 8.07
C SER A 58 -5.13 -2.37 7.25
N ALA A 59 -5.85 -2.80 6.21
CA ALA A 59 -6.65 -1.89 5.39
C ALA A 59 -7.67 -1.12 6.25
N GLY A 60 -8.36 -1.81 7.17
CA GLY A 60 -9.33 -1.21 8.09
C GLY A 60 -8.73 -0.18 9.04
N LEU A 61 -7.53 -0.43 9.60
CA LEU A 61 -6.85 0.55 10.46
C LEU A 61 -6.48 1.81 9.70
N TYR A 62 -5.93 1.65 8.50
CA TYR A 62 -5.58 2.77 7.65
C TYR A 62 -6.82 3.54 7.18
N TYR A 63 -7.89 2.84 6.80
CA TYR A 63 -9.17 3.45 6.46
C TYR A 63 -9.73 4.29 7.61
N ASN A 64 -9.73 3.75 8.83
CA ASN A 64 -10.23 4.45 10.02
C ASN A 64 -9.36 5.64 10.43
N LEU A 65 -8.03 5.54 10.29
CA LEU A 65 -7.13 6.69 10.43
C LEU A 65 -7.43 7.77 9.38
N GLY A 66 -7.61 7.36 8.12
CA GLY A 66 -7.98 8.25 7.02
C GLY A 66 -9.27 9.02 7.31
N ASN A 67 -10.31 8.29 7.75
CA ASN A 67 -11.58 8.84 8.18
C ASN A 67 -11.40 9.85 9.32
N ALA A 68 -10.66 9.51 10.38
CA ALA A 68 -10.49 10.40 11.52
C ALA A 68 -9.67 11.66 11.17
N TYR A 69 -8.63 11.53 10.34
CA TYR A 69 -7.87 12.67 9.84
C TYR A 69 -8.70 13.57 8.93
N PHE A 70 -9.54 13.00 8.07
CA PHE A 70 -10.44 13.76 7.22
C PHE A 70 -11.43 14.58 8.07
N ARG A 71 -12.02 13.97 9.10
CA ARG A 71 -12.96 14.65 10.02
C ARG A 71 -12.32 15.74 10.88
N THR A 72 -11.00 15.72 11.03
CA THR A 72 -10.23 16.78 11.73
C THR A 72 -9.60 17.79 10.78
N GLY A 73 -9.93 17.76 9.49
CA GLY A 73 -9.44 18.72 8.48
C GLY A 73 -7.99 18.49 8.05
N GLN A 74 -7.36 17.38 8.44
CA GLN A 74 -5.98 17.05 8.09
C GLN A 74 -5.94 16.27 6.77
N LEU A 75 -6.24 16.97 5.68
CA LEU A 75 -6.46 16.36 4.36
C LEU A 75 -5.28 15.51 3.85
N GLY A 76 -4.05 16.01 3.96
CA GLY A 76 -2.86 15.27 3.51
C GLY A 76 -2.67 13.94 4.23
N ARG A 77 -2.92 13.91 5.55
CA ARG A 77 -2.91 12.67 6.34
C ARG A 77 -4.06 11.74 5.99
N ALA A 78 -5.25 12.29 5.70
CA ALA A 78 -6.37 11.47 5.24
C ALA A 78 -6.02 10.72 3.95
N ILE A 79 -5.49 11.44 2.95
CA ILE A 79 -5.07 10.86 1.67
C ILE A 79 -3.93 9.85 1.85
N LEU A 80 -2.94 10.14 2.72
CA LEU A 80 -1.89 9.19 3.08
C LEU A 80 -2.47 7.84 3.51
N TYR A 81 -3.34 7.86 4.52
CA TYR A 81 -3.84 6.63 5.11
C TYR A 81 -4.87 5.93 4.22
N TYR A 82 -5.73 6.64 3.49
CA TYR A 82 -6.58 6.00 2.49
C TYR A 82 -5.77 5.35 1.36
N THR A 83 -4.66 5.96 0.93
CA THR A 83 -3.80 5.38 -0.11
C THR A 83 -3.13 4.11 0.39
N ARG A 84 -2.64 4.10 1.63
CA ARG A 84 -2.14 2.87 2.28
C ARG A 84 -3.21 1.80 2.43
N ALA A 85 -4.45 2.20 2.76
CA ALA A 85 -5.57 1.28 2.84
C ALA A 85 -5.83 0.62 1.47
N LYS A 86 -5.83 1.41 0.39
CA LYS A 86 -6.00 0.94 -0.99
C LYS A 86 -4.88 -0.01 -1.43
N GLN A 87 -3.64 0.19 -1.01
CA GLN A 87 -2.55 -0.74 -1.32
C GLN A 87 -2.78 -2.14 -0.73
N LEU A 88 -3.42 -2.20 0.45
CA LEU A 88 -3.73 -3.47 1.12
C LEU A 88 -5.02 -4.10 0.59
N ASP A 89 -6.06 -3.30 0.40
CA ASP A 89 -7.33 -3.72 -0.17
C ASP A 89 -7.77 -2.78 -1.31
N PRO A 90 -7.33 -3.03 -2.55
CA PRO A 90 -7.64 -2.17 -3.67
C PRO A 90 -9.08 -2.30 -4.16
N ARG A 91 -9.84 -3.30 -3.72
CA ARG A 91 -11.21 -3.57 -4.21
C ARG A 91 -12.29 -3.12 -3.25
N ASP A 92 -11.92 -2.66 -2.07
CA ASP A 92 -12.82 -2.07 -1.10
C ASP A 92 -13.42 -0.76 -1.65
N GLU A 93 -14.74 -0.75 -1.84
CA GLU A 93 -15.48 0.35 -2.44
C GLU A 93 -15.49 1.59 -1.53
N ASP A 94 -15.51 1.41 -0.21
CA ASP A 94 -15.52 2.50 0.77
C ASP A 94 -14.16 3.21 0.80
N ILE A 95 -13.06 2.46 0.75
CA ILE A 95 -11.70 3.00 0.63
C ILE A 95 -11.57 3.82 -0.66
N GLN A 96 -12.03 3.27 -1.79
CA GLN A 96 -11.96 3.97 -3.06
C GLN A 96 -12.80 5.25 -3.06
N ALA A 97 -14.05 5.16 -2.59
CA ALA A 97 -14.96 6.30 -2.52
C ALA A 97 -14.43 7.40 -1.61
N ASN A 98 -13.93 7.06 -0.42
CA ASN A 98 -13.40 8.04 0.53
C ASN A 98 -12.08 8.65 0.07
N LEU A 99 -11.21 7.88 -0.58
CA LEU A 99 -9.99 8.42 -1.19
C LEU A 99 -10.33 9.40 -2.32
N ALA A 100 -11.25 9.03 -3.21
CA ALA A 100 -11.69 9.89 -4.31
C ALA A 100 -12.37 11.16 -3.76
N PHE A 101 -13.21 11.02 -2.74
CA PHE A 101 -13.85 12.15 -2.06
C PHE A 101 -12.82 13.07 -1.42
N ALA A 102 -11.84 12.54 -0.69
CA ALA A 102 -10.77 13.34 -0.10
C ALA A 102 -9.96 14.07 -1.17
N ARG A 103 -9.58 13.39 -2.26
CA ARG A 103 -8.87 14.01 -3.39
C ARG A 103 -9.66 15.14 -4.06
N HIS A 104 -11.00 15.13 -4.01
CA HIS A 104 -11.82 16.22 -4.52
C HIS A 104 -11.62 17.55 -3.75
N PHE A 105 -11.22 17.48 -2.47
CA PHE A 105 -10.89 18.66 -1.66
C PHE A 105 -9.44 19.12 -1.82
N ALA A 106 -8.59 18.37 -2.53
CA ALA A 106 -7.23 18.79 -2.78
C ALA A 106 -7.23 20.01 -3.71
N VAL A 107 -6.47 21.04 -3.34
CA VAL A 107 -6.35 22.29 -4.12
C VAL A 107 -5.68 21.99 -5.46
N ASP A 108 -4.61 21.21 -5.41
CA ASP A 108 -3.86 20.79 -6.58
C ASP A 108 -4.59 19.66 -7.31
N LYS A 109 -5.26 20.00 -8.40
CA LYS A 109 -5.83 18.99 -9.30
C LYS A 109 -4.72 18.41 -10.15
N ILE A 110 -4.50 17.10 -10.04
CA ILE A 110 -3.68 16.36 -10.99
C ILE A 110 -4.57 16.16 -12.22
N GLU A 111 -4.21 16.81 -13.33
CA GLU A 111 -4.78 16.43 -14.62
C GLU A 111 -4.24 15.04 -14.94
N VAL A 112 -5.14 14.05 -14.84
CA VAL A 112 -4.87 12.69 -15.29
C VAL A 112 -4.48 12.83 -16.75
N SER A 113 -3.24 12.44 -17.09
CA SER A 113 -2.81 12.41 -18.48
C SER A 113 -3.84 11.63 -19.29
N GLU A 114 -4.12 12.08 -20.52
CA GLU A 114 -4.98 11.31 -21.43
C GLU A 114 -4.25 10.01 -21.81
N GLU A 115 -4.25 9.03 -20.91
CA GLU A 115 -3.87 7.67 -21.23
C GLU A 115 -4.81 7.19 -22.33
N THR A 116 -4.27 6.41 -23.27
CA THR A 116 -5.11 5.75 -24.27
C THR A 116 -6.12 4.88 -23.53
N ILE A 117 -7.38 4.85 -23.98
CA ILE A 117 -8.47 4.08 -23.34
C ILE A 117 -8.02 2.64 -23.00
N LEU A 118 -7.24 2.00 -23.86
CA LEU A 118 -6.71 0.65 -23.63
C LEU A 118 -5.76 0.56 -22.43
N LEU A 119 -4.88 1.55 -22.25
CA LEU A 119 -3.94 1.57 -21.12
C LEU A 119 -4.68 1.78 -19.80
N ASP A 120 -5.71 2.64 -19.77
CA ASP A 120 -6.54 2.83 -18.58
C ASP A 120 -7.25 1.53 -18.17
N TYR A 121 -7.87 0.80 -19.11
CA TYR A 121 -8.49 -0.50 -18.79
C TYR A 121 -7.49 -1.52 -18.25
N VAL A 122 -6.29 -1.56 -18.83
CA VAL A 122 -5.22 -2.47 -18.40
C VAL A 122 -4.71 -2.08 -17.01
N ASN A 123 -4.47 -0.79 -16.75
CA ASN A 123 -4.03 -0.29 -15.46
C ASN A 123 -5.08 -0.55 -14.37
N ARG A 124 -6.37 -0.30 -14.64
CA ARG A 124 -7.46 -0.61 -13.69
C ARG A 124 -7.56 -2.10 -13.36
N PHE A 125 -7.38 -2.96 -14.37
CA PHE A 125 -7.36 -4.40 -14.14
C PHE A 125 -6.21 -4.78 -13.20
N PHE A 126 -5.01 -4.24 -13.41
CA PHE A 126 -3.86 -4.51 -12.54
C PHE A 126 -4.00 -3.92 -11.15
N ASP A 127 -4.54 -2.71 -11.04
CA ASP A 127 -4.75 -2.03 -9.77
C ASP A 127 -5.81 -2.71 -8.90
N SER A 128 -6.64 -3.58 -9.47
CA SER A 128 -7.62 -4.37 -8.72
C SER A 128 -7.01 -5.48 -7.86
N PHE A 129 -5.71 -5.79 -8.02
CA PHE A 129 -5.02 -6.80 -7.22
C PHE A 129 -4.06 -6.13 -6.25
N SER A 130 -4.04 -6.58 -4.98
CA SER A 130 -2.99 -6.20 -4.05
C SER A 130 -1.70 -6.98 -4.36
N LEU A 131 -0.55 -6.44 -3.96
CA LEU A 131 0.74 -7.13 -4.11
C LEU A 131 0.71 -8.53 -3.47
N ASN A 132 0.10 -8.66 -2.28
CA ASN A 132 -0.09 -9.95 -1.61
C ASN A 132 -0.98 -10.89 -2.41
N GLY A 133 -2.09 -10.38 -2.97
CA GLY A 133 -3.00 -11.19 -3.78
C GLY A 133 -2.32 -11.77 -5.02
N ILE A 134 -1.57 -10.95 -5.77
CA ILE A 134 -0.89 -11.41 -6.98
C ILE A 134 0.27 -12.36 -6.69
N THR A 135 1.00 -12.16 -5.58
CA THR A 135 2.08 -13.08 -5.17
C THR A 135 1.54 -14.43 -4.71
N TRP A 136 0.44 -14.48 -3.95
CA TRP A 136 -0.21 -15.75 -3.60
C TRP A 136 -0.74 -16.49 -4.84
N LEU A 137 -1.32 -15.77 -5.80
CA LEU A 137 -1.75 -16.35 -7.07
C LEU A 137 -0.57 -16.93 -7.86
N ALA A 138 0.53 -16.17 -7.99
CA ALA A 138 1.73 -16.63 -8.66
C ALA A 138 2.32 -17.89 -7.98
N ALA A 139 2.37 -17.91 -6.64
CA ALA A 139 2.84 -19.06 -5.87
C ALA A 139 1.94 -20.29 -6.07
N LEU A 140 0.62 -20.11 -6.04
CA LEU A 140 -0.34 -21.19 -6.30
C LEU A 140 -0.13 -21.79 -7.69
N VAL A 141 -0.05 -20.95 -8.72
CA VAL A 141 0.16 -21.41 -10.10
C VAL A 141 1.52 -22.12 -10.23
N TYR A 142 2.57 -21.62 -9.58
CA TYR A 142 3.87 -22.28 -9.52
C TYR A 142 3.76 -23.68 -8.91
N PHE A 143 3.13 -23.83 -7.75
CA PHE A 143 3.00 -25.13 -7.09
C PHE A 143 2.15 -26.12 -7.90
N LEU A 144 1.08 -25.66 -8.54
CA LEU A 144 0.28 -26.49 -9.45
C LEU A 144 1.10 -26.95 -10.65
N THR A 145 1.90 -26.07 -11.24
CA THR A 145 2.79 -26.39 -12.36
C THR A 145 3.85 -27.41 -11.95
N ALA A 146 4.53 -27.19 -10.82
CA ALA A 146 5.53 -28.09 -10.27
C ALA A 146 4.94 -29.46 -9.91
N ALA A 147 3.76 -29.48 -9.29
CA ALA A 147 3.05 -30.72 -8.94
C ALA A 147 2.62 -31.51 -10.17
N ALA A 148 2.13 -30.86 -11.23
CA ALA A 148 1.76 -31.51 -12.47
C ALA A 148 2.96 -32.20 -13.14
N ILE A 149 4.10 -31.49 -13.23
CA ILE A 149 5.35 -32.01 -13.78
C ILE A 149 5.88 -33.18 -12.91
N LEU A 150 5.90 -33.00 -11.59
CA LEU A 150 6.37 -34.03 -10.66
C LEU A 150 5.49 -35.28 -10.68
N ALA A 151 4.17 -35.12 -10.68
CA ALA A 151 3.23 -36.24 -10.70
C ALA A 151 3.39 -37.08 -11.97
N GLN A 152 3.56 -36.42 -13.12
CA GLN A 152 3.84 -37.11 -14.38
C GLN A 152 5.21 -37.79 -14.40
N ALA A 153 6.23 -37.22 -13.74
CA ALA A 153 7.56 -37.81 -13.66
C ALA A 153 7.61 -39.04 -12.73
N VAL A 154 6.89 -39.01 -11.61
CA VAL A 154 6.91 -40.06 -10.58
C VAL A 154 5.93 -41.18 -10.90
N TYR A 155 4.71 -40.84 -11.33
CA TYR A 155 3.63 -41.79 -11.48
C TYR A 155 3.35 -42.06 -12.96
N ARG A 156 3.83 -43.21 -13.45
CA ARG A 156 3.75 -43.59 -14.87
C ARG A 156 2.32 -43.68 -15.45
N TRP A 157 1.29 -43.73 -14.60
CA TRP A 157 -0.12 -43.72 -14.98
C TRP A 157 -0.75 -42.32 -15.09
N ILE A 158 -0.07 -41.26 -14.62
CA ILE A 158 -0.55 -39.88 -14.66
C ILE A 158 0.10 -39.23 -15.87
N HIS A 159 -0.73 -38.84 -16.83
CA HIS A 159 -0.29 -38.08 -18.00
C HIS A 159 -0.96 -36.72 -18.01
N VAL A 160 -0.16 -35.66 -17.86
CA VAL A 160 -0.63 -34.30 -18.09
C VAL A 160 -0.33 -33.95 -19.55
N PRO A 161 -1.35 -33.61 -20.36
CA PRO A 161 -1.14 -33.30 -21.76
C PRO A 161 -0.31 -32.02 -21.90
N LYS A 162 0.62 -32.01 -22.87
CA LYS A 162 1.51 -30.87 -23.17
C LYS A 162 0.81 -29.50 -23.24
N PRO A 163 -0.36 -29.32 -23.89
CA PRO A 163 -1.03 -28.02 -23.91
C PRO A 163 -1.40 -27.51 -22.50
N ILE A 164 -1.73 -28.39 -21.56
CA ILE A 164 -2.01 -28.00 -20.17
C ILE A 164 -0.72 -27.55 -19.48
N ILE A 165 0.41 -28.23 -19.69
CA ILE A 165 1.70 -27.81 -19.14
C ILE A 165 2.10 -26.44 -19.70
N VAL A 166 1.98 -26.24 -21.01
CA VAL A 166 2.28 -24.94 -21.65
C VAL A 166 1.39 -23.85 -21.07
N LEU A 167 0.08 -24.10 -20.93
CA LEU A 167 -0.84 -23.14 -20.31
C LEU A 167 -0.44 -22.77 -18.88
N LEU A 168 -0.12 -23.76 -18.04
CA LEU A 168 0.28 -23.54 -16.64
C LEU A 168 1.58 -22.74 -16.55
N VAL A 169 2.58 -23.06 -17.39
CA VAL A 169 3.84 -22.31 -17.47
C VAL A 169 3.60 -20.88 -17.96
N SER A 170 2.79 -20.69 -19.00
CA SER A 170 2.41 -19.35 -19.48
C SER A 170 1.71 -18.54 -18.39
N LEU A 171 0.77 -19.15 -17.66
CA LEU A 171 0.08 -18.48 -16.55
C LEU A 171 1.04 -18.11 -15.42
N PHE A 172 1.99 -18.99 -15.09
CA PHE A 172 3.03 -18.70 -14.11
C PHE A 172 3.89 -17.50 -14.54
N VAL A 173 4.37 -17.49 -15.80
CA VAL A 173 5.16 -16.37 -16.33
C VAL A 173 4.38 -15.07 -16.30
N VAL A 174 3.11 -15.08 -16.72
CA VAL A 174 2.24 -13.89 -16.66
C VAL A 174 2.12 -13.41 -15.23
N THR A 175 1.66 -14.25 -14.30
CA THR A 175 1.46 -13.87 -12.89
C THR A 175 2.76 -13.40 -12.21
N ALA A 176 3.92 -13.97 -12.57
CA ALA A 176 5.23 -13.52 -12.08
C ALA A 176 5.62 -12.13 -12.61
N ILE A 177 5.38 -11.85 -13.90
CA ILE A 177 5.58 -10.51 -14.48
C ILE A 177 4.67 -9.50 -13.76
N LEU A 178 3.40 -9.86 -13.55
CA LEU A 178 2.45 -8.98 -12.85
C LEU A 178 2.87 -8.70 -11.41
N ALA A 179 3.33 -9.73 -10.67
CA ALA A 179 3.86 -9.55 -9.34
C ALA A 179 5.10 -8.62 -9.34
N GLY A 180 5.98 -8.75 -10.33
CA GLY A 180 7.13 -7.88 -10.51
C GLY A 180 6.75 -6.41 -10.77
N VAL A 181 5.82 -6.16 -11.69
CA VAL A 181 5.29 -4.81 -11.97
C VAL A 181 4.61 -4.24 -10.72
N LYS A 182 3.87 -5.05 -9.98
CA LYS A 182 3.18 -4.60 -8.76
C LYS A 182 4.17 -4.29 -7.63
N LEU A 183 5.23 -5.09 -7.49
CA LEU A 183 6.31 -4.82 -6.55
C LEU A 183 7.02 -3.50 -6.89
N ASP A 184 7.26 -3.27 -8.18
CA ASP A 184 7.89 -2.03 -8.65
C ASP A 184 7.03 -0.80 -8.33
N ARG A 185 5.74 -0.84 -8.67
CA ARG A 185 4.81 0.29 -8.47
C ARG A 185 4.46 0.55 -7.01
N ASP A 186 4.17 -0.50 -6.23
CA ASP A 186 3.62 -0.34 -4.88
C ASP A 186 4.70 -0.28 -3.79
N VAL A 187 5.94 -0.73 -4.07
CA VAL A 187 6.99 -0.88 -3.05
C VAL A 187 8.31 -0.24 -3.45
N LEU A 188 8.80 -0.47 -4.68
CA LEU A 188 10.11 0.06 -5.08
C LEU A 188 10.04 1.53 -5.47
N THR A 189 8.95 1.94 -6.11
CA THR A 189 8.66 3.34 -6.44
C THR A 189 8.22 4.05 -5.17
N ARG A 190 9.10 4.88 -4.62
CA ARG A 190 8.82 5.66 -3.42
C ARG A 190 7.85 6.78 -3.77
N THR A 191 6.60 6.65 -3.33
CA THR A 191 5.59 7.69 -3.48
C THR A 191 5.36 8.40 -2.15
N GLY A 192 4.93 9.66 -2.23
CA GLY A 192 4.65 10.47 -1.05
C GLY A 192 3.47 11.40 -1.26
N VAL A 193 3.06 12.03 -0.17
CA VAL A 193 1.97 13.00 -0.14
C VAL A 193 2.33 14.18 0.75
N VAL A 194 1.93 15.38 0.33
CA VAL A 194 2.08 16.61 1.11
C VAL A 194 1.12 16.59 2.30
N LEU A 195 1.65 16.77 3.51
CA LEU A 195 0.89 16.80 4.76
C LEU A 195 0.49 18.21 5.18
N ASP A 196 1.40 19.15 5.03
CA ASP A 196 1.17 20.55 5.41
C ASP A 196 0.12 21.19 4.50
N GLN A 197 -0.60 22.20 5.01
CA GLN A 197 -1.63 22.90 4.23
C GLN A 197 -1.07 23.45 2.92
N GLN A 198 0.15 23.99 2.98
CA GLN A 198 0.92 24.43 1.84
C GLN A 198 2.41 24.29 2.14
N THR A 199 3.22 24.02 1.12
CA THR A 199 4.67 23.93 1.22
C THR A 199 5.32 24.33 -0.11
N ASP A 200 6.47 24.98 -0.04
CA ASP A 200 7.16 25.48 -1.22
C ASP A 200 8.00 24.38 -1.86
N VAL A 201 7.86 24.24 -3.18
CA VAL A 201 8.65 23.37 -4.02
C VAL A 201 9.70 24.21 -4.73
N LYS A 202 10.97 23.91 -4.51
CA LYS A 202 12.10 24.77 -4.92
C LYS A 202 12.93 24.16 -6.04
N ASN A 203 13.68 25.00 -6.76
CA ASN A 203 14.61 24.54 -7.81
C ASN A 203 15.86 23.81 -7.27
N GLY A 204 16.13 23.86 -5.97
CA GLY A 204 17.29 23.20 -5.36
C GLY A 204 17.09 22.87 -3.87
N PRO A 205 17.96 22.03 -3.29
CA PRO A 205 17.87 21.61 -1.90
C PRO A 205 18.38 22.71 -0.97
N GLY A 206 17.48 23.52 -0.40
CA GLY A 206 17.86 24.54 0.57
C GLY A 206 16.90 25.71 0.71
N SER A 207 17.13 26.54 1.73
CA SER A 207 16.38 27.79 1.95
C SER A 207 16.54 28.78 0.81
N ASP A 208 17.75 28.84 0.25
CA ASP A 208 18.22 29.95 -0.60
C ASP A 208 17.82 29.81 -2.07
N PHE A 209 17.29 28.64 -2.45
CA PHE A 209 16.80 28.39 -3.80
C PHE A 209 15.44 29.05 -4.04
N THR A 210 15.23 29.47 -5.29
CA THR A 210 13.97 30.09 -5.71
C THR A 210 12.81 29.10 -5.64
N ASN A 211 11.66 29.60 -5.19
CA ASN A 211 10.42 28.86 -5.21
C ASN A 211 9.97 28.67 -6.67
N GLN A 212 9.65 27.44 -7.01
CA GLN A 212 9.16 27.05 -8.33
C GLN A 212 7.63 27.07 -8.35
N PHE A 213 7.01 26.49 -7.32
CA PHE A 213 5.56 26.57 -7.07
C PHE A 213 5.24 26.14 -5.64
N THR A 214 4.02 26.45 -5.18
CA THR A 214 3.53 26.02 -3.87
C THR A 214 2.62 24.81 -4.01
N ALA A 215 2.97 23.72 -3.33
CA ALA A 215 2.19 22.49 -3.25
C ALA A 215 1.28 22.51 -2.02
N HIS A 216 0.09 21.93 -2.11
CA HIS A 216 -0.89 21.91 -1.03
C HIS A 216 -1.12 20.50 -0.48
N ALA A 217 -1.72 20.42 0.71
CA ALA A 217 -2.06 19.17 1.37
C ALA A 217 -2.80 18.21 0.44
N GLY A 218 -2.33 16.97 0.38
CA GLY A 218 -2.93 15.92 -0.45
C GLY A 218 -2.33 15.78 -1.85
N LEU A 219 -1.46 16.71 -2.29
CA LEU A 219 -0.72 16.54 -3.53
C LEU A 219 0.22 15.35 -3.42
N MET A 220 0.11 14.43 -4.38
CA MET A 220 0.94 13.22 -4.46
C MET A 220 2.11 13.41 -5.41
N PHE A 221 3.19 12.69 -5.16
CA PHE A 221 4.42 12.75 -5.94
C PHE A 221 5.25 11.47 -5.81
N THR A 222 6.22 11.31 -6.70
CA THR A 222 7.24 10.27 -6.63
C THR A 222 8.56 10.88 -6.15
N ILE A 223 9.27 10.17 -5.27
CA ILE A 223 10.56 10.57 -4.71
C ILE A 223 11.68 9.98 -5.56
N GLU A 224 12.51 10.84 -6.14
CA GLU A 224 13.68 10.42 -6.92
C GLU A 224 14.95 10.37 -6.09
N ARG A 225 15.12 11.34 -5.19
CA ARG A 225 16.33 11.49 -4.39
C ARG A 225 16.04 12.13 -3.04
N GLU A 226 16.81 11.76 -2.04
CA GLU A 226 16.88 12.44 -0.75
C GLU A 226 18.23 13.14 -0.61
N GLU A 227 18.21 14.42 -0.22
CA GLU A 227 19.43 15.20 0.02
C GLU A 227 19.19 16.25 1.11
N SER A 228 20.03 16.26 2.14
CA SER A 228 20.09 17.32 3.16
C SER A 228 18.74 17.72 3.78
N GLY A 229 17.84 16.76 4.02
CA GLY A 229 16.51 17.01 4.60
C GLY A 229 15.43 17.42 3.59
N TYR A 230 15.73 17.34 2.30
CA TYR A 230 14.79 17.57 1.19
C TYR A 230 14.63 16.30 0.36
N TYR A 231 13.48 16.19 -0.29
CA TYR A 231 13.24 15.24 -1.37
C TYR A 231 13.20 15.96 -2.71
N LEU A 232 13.95 15.43 -3.68
CA LEU A 232 13.70 15.73 -5.09
C LEU A 232 12.51 14.87 -5.52
N VAL A 233 11.44 15.52 -5.94
CA VAL A 233 10.17 14.89 -6.24
C VAL A 233 9.70 15.20 -7.66
N ASP A 234 9.00 14.24 -8.24
CA ASP A 234 8.33 14.35 -9.53
C ASP A 234 6.81 14.30 -9.31
N PHE A 235 6.11 15.33 -9.76
CA PHE A 235 4.67 15.44 -9.64
C PHE A 235 4.06 15.08 -11.00
N GLU A 236 3.69 13.82 -11.22
CA GLU A 236 3.11 13.28 -12.48
C GLU A 236 2.37 14.32 -13.36
N ASN A 237 3.06 14.90 -14.36
CA ASN A 237 2.62 15.97 -15.31
C ASN A 237 2.96 17.43 -14.94
N ARG A 238 3.74 17.69 -13.89
CA ARG A 238 4.25 19.00 -13.46
C ARG A 238 5.69 18.89 -12.96
N LEU A 239 6.40 20.01 -13.03
CA LEU A 239 7.84 20.15 -12.85
C LEU A 239 8.41 19.38 -11.65
N LYS A 240 9.62 18.83 -11.83
CA LYS A 240 10.44 18.32 -10.72
C LYS A 240 10.91 19.46 -9.83
N GLY A 241 10.94 19.22 -8.52
CA GLY A 241 11.46 20.18 -7.57
C GLY A 241 11.76 19.58 -6.20
N TRP A 242 12.31 20.41 -5.33
CA TRP A 242 12.77 20.03 -4.00
C TRP A 242 11.75 20.44 -2.94
N ILE A 243 11.32 19.48 -2.12
CA ILE A 243 10.35 19.67 -1.05
C ILE A 243 10.97 19.28 0.30
N VAL A 244 10.60 19.99 1.37
CA VAL A 244 11.13 19.70 2.71
C VAL A 244 10.53 18.41 3.25
N LYS A 245 11.38 17.51 3.77
CA LYS A 245 10.99 16.17 4.24
C LYS A 245 9.97 16.21 5.39
N SER A 246 9.99 17.24 6.24
CA SER A 246 9.07 17.37 7.37
C SER A 246 7.63 17.71 6.97
N ALA A 247 7.43 18.30 5.78
CA ALA A 247 6.11 18.72 5.30
C ALA A 247 5.33 17.61 4.59
N VAL A 248 5.95 16.43 4.43
CA VAL A 248 5.43 15.34 3.61
C VAL A 248 5.56 14.00 4.32
N ALA A 249 4.87 12.99 3.81
CA ALA A 249 5.06 11.61 4.24
C ALA A 249 5.14 10.67 3.03
N GLU A 250 6.00 9.66 3.17
CA GLU A 250 6.03 8.50 2.28
C GLU A 250 4.83 7.61 2.55
N ILE A 251 4.27 7.05 1.47
CA ILE A 251 3.17 6.10 1.50
C ILE A 251 3.73 4.71 1.81
#